data_AF-A3ISW7-F1
#
_entry.id   AF-A3ISW7-F1
#
_cell.length_a   1.000
_cell.length_b   1.000
_cell.length_c   1.000
_cell.angle_alpha   90.00
_cell.angle_beta   90.00
_cell.angle_gamma   90.00
#
_symmetry.space_group_name_H-M   'P 1'
#
loop_
_entity.id
_entity.type
_entity.pdbx_description
1 polymer ?
#
loop_
_entity_poly.entity_id
_entity_poly.type
_entity_poly.pdbx_seq_one_letter_code
_entity_poly.pdbx_strand_id
1 'polypeptide(L)'
;MNDIDNSHNQSLIRLSQAQLNLLELCPPQFQRLYLEQLGSPVSPEVQDNLLWGNQFHQLMQQYFLKLPLDSILEVNPNLKNIIEALLQGVNEQHNLNAESWTEAEHYRALEKGNYLLSVIYDLLIINENQAEILDWKTYLKPQNKKKLENNWQTKLYLYLLAETSDYFPEQISMTYWFVKIPHEPQFLRFEYNQQLHHQTTLELENLLSDLDNYLLDYHQSNLDFPHRKTCEDNCPYYQLFFSDIINLNETEENSNLFSIIDEIEEVSI
;
A
#
# COMPACT_ATOMS: atom_id res chain seq x y z
N MET A 1 7.91 47.67 14.63
CA MET A 1 8.80 46.64 15.19
C MET A 1 8.19 45.34 14.72
N ASN A 2 8.82 44.76 13.70
CA ASN A 2 8.27 43.66 12.92
C ASN A 2 8.46 42.37 13.71
N ASP A 3 7.37 41.80 14.24
CA ASP A 3 7.32 40.37 14.54
C ASP A 3 6.78 39.70 13.27
N ILE A 4 7.72 39.31 12.41
CA ILE A 4 7.44 38.39 11.31
C ILE A 4 7.31 37.04 11.97
N ASP A 5 6.06 36.60 12.12
CA ASP A 5 5.71 35.23 12.47
C ASP A 5 6.33 34.31 11.41
N ASN A 6 7.44 33.70 11.78
CA ASN A 6 8.21 32.81 10.93
C ASN A 6 7.55 31.43 11.02
N SER A 7 6.30 31.33 10.53
CA SER A 7 5.69 30.03 10.27
C SER A 7 6.53 29.39 9.16
N HIS A 8 7.53 28.61 9.55
CA HIS A 8 8.24 27.75 8.62
C HIS A 8 7.18 26.91 7.92
N ASN A 9 6.95 27.20 6.64
CA ASN A 9 6.16 26.39 5.73
C ASN A 9 6.98 25.12 5.48
N GLN A 10 7.10 24.27 6.50
CA GLN A 10 7.73 22.97 6.40
C GLN A 10 6.80 22.09 5.59
N SER A 11 7.22 21.75 4.37
CA SER A 11 6.54 20.74 3.58
C SER A 11 6.51 19.44 4.38
N LEU A 12 5.31 18.91 4.63
CA LEU A 12 5.14 17.62 5.27
C LEU A 12 5.80 16.52 4.43
N ILE A 13 6.42 15.55 5.09
CA ILE A 13 6.96 14.34 4.46
C ILE A 13 5.77 13.40 4.21
N ARG A 14 5.50 13.10 2.94
CA ARG A 14 4.44 12.14 2.56
C ARG A 14 4.92 10.72 2.80
N LEU A 15 4.09 9.92 3.48
CA LEU A 15 4.36 8.52 3.77
C LEU A 15 3.17 7.64 3.37
N SER A 16 3.41 6.69 2.48
CA SER A 16 2.49 5.62 2.09
C SER A 16 2.78 4.32 2.84
N GLN A 17 1.90 3.34 2.69
CA GLN A 17 2.08 1.97 3.17
C GLN A 17 3.38 1.31 2.68
N ALA A 18 3.79 1.56 1.44
CA ALA A 18 5.00 0.98 0.87
C ALA A 18 6.25 1.55 1.58
N GLN A 19 6.25 2.86 1.79
CA GLN A 19 7.27 3.58 2.54
C GLN A 19 7.37 3.09 4.00
N LEU A 20 6.23 2.93 4.69
CA LEU A 20 6.21 2.41 6.07
C LEU A 20 6.68 0.95 6.15
N ASN A 21 6.22 0.08 5.24
CA ASN A 21 6.70 -1.30 5.15
C ASN A 21 8.21 -1.35 4.95
N LEU A 22 8.76 -0.55 4.03
CA LEU A 22 10.19 -0.54 3.76
C LEU A 22 10.99 0.04 4.93
N LEU A 23 10.52 1.10 5.57
CA LEU A 23 11.16 1.68 6.75
C LEU A 23 11.16 0.70 7.94
N GLU A 24 10.07 -0.04 8.14
CA GLU A 24 9.99 -1.08 9.16
C GLU A 24 11.00 -2.21 8.86
N LEU A 25 11.02 -2.68 7.61
CA LEU A 25 11.85 -3.79 7.15
C LEU A 25 13.35 -3.46 7.06
N CYS A 26 13.70 -2.37 6.38
CA CYS A 26 15.07 -1.97 6.04
C CYS A 26 15.22 -0.45 5.91
N PRO A 27 15.50 0.26 7.03
CA PRO A 27 15.79 1.70 7.01
C PRO A 27 16.90 2.13 6.02
N PRO A 28 18.02 1.38 5.84
CA PRO A 28 19.01 1.73 4.82
C PRO A 28 18.47 1.71 3.39
N GLN A 29 17.60 0.75 3.06
CA GLN A 29 16.98 0.70 1.73
C GLN A 29 15.94 1.80 1.54
N PHE A 30 15.22 2.16 2.62
CA PHE A 30 14.34 3.34 2.62
C PHE A 30 15.13 4.62 2.29
N GLN A 31 16.27 4.84 2.95
CA GLN A 31 17.15 5.98 2.66
C GLN A 31 17.57 5.99 1.19
N ARG A 32 18.11 4.87 0.69
CA ARG A 32 18.56 4.76 -0.71
C ARG A 32 17.47 5.12 -1.71
N LEU A 33 16.25 4.62 -1.51
CA LEU A 33 15.17 4.83 -2.46
C LEU A 33 14.53 6.20 -2.36
N TYR A 34 14.17 6.64 -1.15
CA TYR A 34 13.33 7.83 -0.99
C TYR A 34 14.11 9.10 -0.67
N LEU A 35 15.33 8.99 -0.12
CA LEU A 35 16.18 10.15 0.15
C LEU A 35 17.25 10.35 -0.94
N GLU A 36 17.86 9.25 -1.39
CA GLU A 36 18.97 9.30 -2.36
C GLU A 36 18.53 9.06 -3.80
N GLN A 37 17.27 8.63 -4.01
CA GLN A 37 16.68 8.37 -5.34
C GLN A 37 17.44 7.30 -6.14
N LEU A 38 18.03 6.32 -5.44
CA LEU A 38 18.82 5.23 -6.01
C LEU A 38 17.97 3.97 -6.26
N GLY A 39 16.96 4.11 -7.13
CA GLY A 39 16.18 3.00 -7.66
C GLY A 39 16.97 2.11 -8.62
N SER A 40 16.58 0.83 -8.72
CA SER A 40 17.07 -0.07 -9.77
C SER A 40 16.05 -0.18 -10.89
N PRO A 41 16.48 -0.40 -12.14
CA PRO A 41 15.54 -0.62 -13.24
C PRO A 41 14.74 -1.91 -13.02
N VAL A 42 13.44 -1.82 -13.33
CA VAL A 42 12.50 -2.93 -13.25
C VAL A 42 12.80 -3.94 -14.38
N SER A 43 12.70 -5.23 -14.11
CA SER A 43 12.88 -6.26 -15.15
C SER A 43 11.68 -6.28 -16.11
N PRO A 44 11.85 -6.74 -17.36
CA PRO A 44 10.73 -6.82 -18.31
C PRO A 44 9.55 -7.65 -17.82
N GLU A 45 9.79 -8.75 -17.10
CA GLU A 45 8.72 -9.59 -16.54
C GLU A 45 7.91 -8.83 -15.48
N VAL A 46 8.59 -8.09 -14.60
CA VAL A 46 7.91 -7.26 -13.60
C VAL A 46 7.15 -6.14 -14.29
N GLN A 47 7.71 -5.52 -15.32
CA GLN A 47 7.05 -4.48 -16.10
C GLN A 47 5.75 -4.99 -16.75
N ASP A 48 5.77 -6.19 -17.33
CA ASP A 48 4.58 -6.81 -17.94
C ASP A 48 3.49 -7.10 -16.89
N ASN A 49 3.87 -7.59 -15.70
CA ASN A 49 2.95 -7.80 -14.59
C ASN A 49 2.33 -6.48 -14.09
N LEU A 50 3.13 -5.42 -13.98
CA LEU A 50 2.65 -4.07 -13.60
C LEU A 50 1.68 -3.51 -14.65
N LEU A 51 1.99 -3.66 -15.94
CA LEU A 51 1.08 -3.24 -17.02
C LEU A 51 -0.25 -3.96 -16.94
N TRP A 52 -0.24 -5.27 -16.70
CA TRP A 52 -1.46 -6.04 -16.52
C TRP A 52 -2.24 -5.60 -15.27
N GLY A 53 -1.54 -5.39 -14.15
CA GLY A 53 -2.11 -4.84 -12.91
C GLY A 53 -2.82 -3.50 -13.14
N ASN A 54 -2.11 -2.54 -13.73
CA ASN A 54 -2.64 -1.21 -14.01
C ASN A 54 -3.86 -1.24 -14.93
N GLN A 55 -3.82 -2.06 -15.98
CA GLN A 55 -4.98 -2.24 -16.87
C GLN A 55 -6.18 -2.80 -16.10
N PHE A 56 -5.94 -3.76 -15.20
CA PHE A 56 -6.99 -4.33 -14.36
C PHE A 56 -7.59 -3.29 -13.40
N HIS A 57 -6.77 -2.52 -12.66
CA HIS A 57 -7.28 -1.47 -11.76
C HIS A 57 -8.09 -0.41 -12.52
N GLN A 58 -7.62 0.04 -13.69
CA GLN A 58 -8.35 0.98 -14.54
C GLN A 58 -9.73 0.46 -14.97
N LEU A 59 -9.85 -0.84 -15.26
CA LEU A 59 -11.13 -1.46 -15.60
C LEU A 59 -12.08 -1.49 -14.40
N MET A 60 -11.57 -1.83 -13.22
CA MET A 60 -12.36 -1.82 -11.98
C MET A 60 -12.83 -0.40 -11.64
N GLN A 61 -11.94 0.59 -11.73
CA GLN A 61 -12.28 2.00 -11.55
C GLN A 61 -13.39 2.43 -12.52
N GLN A 62 -13.24 2.15 -13.82
CA GLN A 62 -14.24 2.48 -14.83
C GLN A 62 -15.59 1.83 -14.53
N TYR A 63 -15.59 0.55 -14.10
CA TYR A 63 -16.81 -0.15 -13.72
C TYR A 63 -17.57 0.56 -12.61
N PHE A 64 -16.88 0.88 -11.50
CA PHE A 64 -17.50 1.51 -10.33
C PHE A 64 -17.87 2.98 -10.59
N LEU A 65 -17.22 3.64 -11.56
CA LEU A 65 -17.64 4.94 -12.12
C LEU A 65 -18.80 4.84 -13.12
N LYS A 66 -19.31 3.63 -13.41
CA LYS A 66 -20.40 3.35 -14.37
C LYS A 66 -20.06 3.78 -15.80
N LEU A 67 -18.78 3.70 -16.17
CA LEU A 67 -18.31 3.94 -17.52
C LEU A 67 -18.39 2.65 -18.36
N PRO A 68 -18.61 2.74 -19.69
CA PRO A 68 -18.67 1.55 -20.55
C PRO A 68 -17.34 0.78 -20.57
N LEU A 69 -17.40 -0.55 -20.49
CA LEU A 69 -16.23 -1.44 -20.56
C LEU A 69 -16.12 -2.21 -21.90
N ASP A 70 -17.11 -2.04 -22.78
CA ASP A 70 -17.38 -2.94 -23.90
C ASP A 70 -16.17 -3.11 -24.83
N SER A 71 -15.48 -2.02 -25.15
CA SER A 71 -14.35 -2.05 -26.10
C SER A 71 -13.13 -2.84 -25.61
N ILE A 72 -12.94 -2.99 -24.30
CA ILE A 72 -11.76 -3.68 -23.73
C ILE A 72 -12.09 -5.16 -23.48
N LEU A 73 -13.30 -5.44 -22.98
CA LEU A 73 -13.72 -6.81 -22.69
C LEU A 73 -13.98 -7.64 -23.96
N GLU A 74 -14.28 -7.00 -25.09
CA GLU A 74 -14.42 -7.67 -26.39
C GLU A 74 -13.10 -8.24 -26.92
N VAL A 75 -11.96 -7.67 -26.54
CA VAL A 75 -10.64 -8.05 -27.07
C VAL A 75 -10.00 -9.20 -26.28
N ASN A 76 -10.40 -9.40 -25.01
CA ASN A 76 -9.84 -10.43 -24.14
C ASN A 76 -10.93 -11.21 -23.39
N PRO A 77 -11.42 -12.34 -23.94
CA PRO A 77 -12.46 -13.15 -23.33
C PRO A 77 -12.11 -13.70 -21.94
N ASN A 78 -10.84 -14.03 -21.69
CA ASN A 78 -10.40 -14.51 -20.37
C ASN A 78 -10.48 -13.40 -19.33
N LEU A 79 -10.09 -12.18 -19.69
CA LEU A 79 -10.21 -10.99 -18.83
C LEU A 79 -11.67 -10.65 -18.55
N LYS A 80 -12.54 -10.77 -19.56
CA LYS A 80 -13.98 -10.58 -19.38
C LYS A 80 -14.55 -11.55 -18.35
N ASN A 81 -14.30 -12.85 -18.52
CA ASN A 81 -14.83 -13.87 -17.62
C ASN A 81 -14.35 -13.67 -16.17
N ILE A 82 -13.07 -13.32 -15.96
CA ILE A 82 -12.55 -13.12 -14.61
C ILE A 82 -13.11 -11.86 -13.94
N ILE A 83 -13.34 -10.78 -14.70
CA ILE A 83 -13.98 -9.56 -14.20
C ILE A 83 -15.44 -9.85 -13.85
N GLU A 84 -16.18 -10.56 -14.70
CA GLU A 84 -17.58 -10.94 -14.41
C GLU A 84 -17.66 -11.81 -13.15
N ALA A 85 -16.79 -12.80 -12.99
CA ALA A 85 -16.71 -13.64 -11.81
C ALA A 85 -16.36 -12.84 -10.54
N LEU A 86 -15.41 -11.92 -10.64
CA LEU A 86 -15.05 -11.04 -9.52
C LEU A 86 -16.22 -10.16 -9.10
N LEU A 87 -16.85 -9.47 -10.05
CA LEU A 87 -17.95 -8.55 -9.78
C LEU A 87 -19.16 -9.28 -9.18
N GLN A 88 -19.43 -10.51 -9.64
CA GLN A 88 -20.43 -11.36 -9.01
C GLN A 88 -20.05 -11.65 -7.55
N GLY A 89 -18.82 -12.10 -7.29
CA GLY A 89 -18.33 -12.37 -5.94
C GLY A 89 -18.36 -11.14 -5.01
N VAL A 90 -18.00 -9.96 -5.53
CA VAL A 90 -18.04 -8.70 -4.79
C VAL A 90 -19.48 -8.34 -4.41
N ASN A 91 -20.43 -8.43 -5.36
CA ASN A 91 -21.84 -8.15 -5.09
C ASN A 91 -22.43 -9.10 -4.04
N GLU A 92 -22.12 -10.40 -4.14
CA GLU A 92 -22.61 -11.43 -3.21
C GLU A 92 -22.01 -11.26 -1.80
N GLN A 93 -20.72 -10.97 -1.69
CA GLN A 93 -20.01 -10.92 -0.41
C GLN A 93 -20.24 -9.62 0.36
N HIS A 94 -20.39 -8.49 -0.34
CA HIS A 94 -20.46 -7.16 0.27
C HIS A 94 -21.87 -6.58 0.30
N ASN A 95 -22.88 -7.34 -0.15
CA ASN A 95 -24.29 -6.95 -0.16
C ASN A 95 -24.50 -5.51 -0.66
N LEU A 96 -23.92 -5.18 -1.82
CA LEU A 96 -24.06 -3.88 -2.46
C LEU A 96 -25.55 -3.61 -2.75
N ASN A 97 -26.22 -3.00 -1.78
CA ASN A 97 -27.64 -2.67 -1.85
C ASN A 97 -27.81 -1.19 -2.25
N ALA A 98 -29.05 -0.76 -2.48
CA ALA A 98 -29.32 0.61 -2.92
C ALA A 98 -28.97 1.69 -1.87
N GLU A 99 -28.70 1.30 -0.62
CA GLU A 99 -28.35 2.20 0.48
C GLU A 99 -26.84 2.34 0.66
N SER A 100 -26.05 1.44 0.07
CA SER A 100 -24.58 1.54 0.06
C SER A 100 -24.13 2.60 -0.94
N TRP A 101 -23.27 3.49 -0.46
CA TRP A 101 -22.50 4.39 -1.32
C TRP A 101 -21.14 3.78 -1.63
N THR A 102 -20.70 3.89 -2.88
CA THR A 102 -19.43 3.35 -3.34
C THR A 102 -18.61 4.43 -4.04
N GLU A 103 -17.33 4.54 -3.72
CA GLU A 103 -16.40 5.43 -4.41
C GLU A 103 -15.11 4.69 -4.76
N ALA A 104 -14.71 4.74 -6.03
CA ALA A 104 -13.47 4.15 -6.52
C ALA A 104 -12.31 5.15 -6.40
N GLU A 105 -11.08 4.64 -6.20
CA GLU A 105 -9.86 5.45 -6.03
C GLU A 105 -10.00 6.53 -4.95
N HIS A 106 -10.54 6.11 -3.80
CA HIS A 106 -10.89 7.02 -2.73
C HIS A 106 -9.65 7.41 -1.91
N TYR A 107 -9.23 8.68 -2.03
CA TYR A 107 -8.08 9.22 -1.31
C TYR A 107 -8.40 9.63 0.13
N ARG A 108 -7.52 9.24 1.06
CA ARG A 108 -7.51 9.73 2.45
C ARG A 108 -6.11 10.15 2.86
N ALA A 109 -6.06 11.18 3.69
CA ALA A 109 -4.81 11.64 4.29
C ALA A 109 -5.00 12.15 5.71
N LEU A 110 -3.95 12.00 6.51
CA LEU A 110 -3.89 12.43 7.90
C LEU A 110 -2.53 13.09 8.18
N GLU A 111 -2.56 14.31 8.67
CA GLU A 111 -1.37 14.97 9.19
C GLU A 111 -1.05 14.43 10.59
N LYS A 112 0.19 13.96 10.79
CA LYS A 112 0.70 13.49 12.09
C LYS A 112 2.12 14.01 12.29
N GLY A 113 2.24 15.12 13.02
CA GLY A 113 3.53 15.79 13.23
C GLY A 113 4.08 16.35 11.92
N ASN A 114 5.30 15.94 11.54
CA ASN A 114 5.96 16.38 10.31
C ASN A 114 5.54 15.57 9.07
N TYR A 115 4.58 14.65 9.22
CA TYR A 115 4.24 13.66 8.21
C TYR A 115 2.81 13.84 7.70
N LEU A 116 2.62 13.60 6.41
CA LEU A 116 1.31 13.42 5.80
C LEU A 116 1.17 11.95 5.39
N LEU A 117 0.42 11.21 6.19
CA LEU A 117 0.08 9.82 5.88
C LEU A 117 -1.01 9.82 4.82
N SER A 118 -0.87 9.03 3.76
CA SER A 118 -1.90 8.95 2.72
C SER A 118 -2.12 7.54 2.22
N VAL A 119 -3.35 7.29 1.78
CA VAL A 119 -3.80 6.04 1.18
C VAL A 119 -4.81 6.32 0.07
N ILE A 120 -4.86 5.41 -0.91
CA ILE A 120 -5.91 5.36 -1.92
C ILE A 120 -6.57 3.99 -1.82
N TYR A 121 -7.88 3.97 -1.57
CA TYR A 121 -8.68 2.75 -1.58
C TYR A 121 -9.17 2.49 -3.00
N ASP A 122 -8.92 1.30 -3.55
CA ASP A 122 -9.42 0.98 -4.89
C ASP A 122 -10.95 1.10 -4.96
N LEU A 123 -11.63 0.65 -3.89
CA LEU A 123 -13.06 0.87 -3.69
C LEU A 123 -13.39 1.02 -2.22
N LEU A 124 -14.07 2.11 -1.87
CA LEU A 124 -14.69 2.31 -0.57
C LEU A 124 -16.19 2.07 -0.67
N ILE A 125 -16.73 1.20 0.18
CA ILE A 125 -18.17 0.92 0.32
C ILE A 125 -18.60 1.38 1.70
N ILE A 126 -19.58 2.27 1.80
CA ILE A 126 -20.09 2.76 3.10
C ILE A 126 -21.61 2.74 3.17
N ASN A 127 -22.11 2.48 4.36
CA ASN A 127 -23.51 2.68 4.75
C ASN A 127 -23.55 3.22 6.19
N GLU A 128 -24.74 3.45 6.76
CA GLU A 128 -24.87 4.05 8.11
C GLU A 128 -24.11 3.29 9.21
N ASN A 129 -23.90 1.98 9.07
CA ASN A 129 -23.39 1.14 10.14
C ASN A 129 -22.01 0.52 9.85
N GLN A 130 -21.52 0.57 8.62
CA GLN A 130 -20.30 -0.12 8.19
C GLN A 130 -19.56 0.65 7.10
N ALA A 131 -18.23 0.53 7.12
CA ALA A 131 -17.33 1.01 6.09
C ALA A 131 -16.35 -0.10 5.69
N GLU A 132 -16.29 -0.41 4.39
CA GLU A 132 -15.50 -1.50 3.84
C GLU A 132 -14.56 -0.99 2.77
N ILE A 133 -13.29 -1.28 2.96
CA ILE A 133 -12.24 -1.00 1.98
C ILE A 133 -12.02 -2.28 1.17
N LEU A 134 -12.11 -2.18 -0.14
CA LEU A 134 -11.71 -3.23 -1.06
C LEU A 134 -10.42 -2.81 -1.76
N ASP A 135 -9.54 -3.79 -1.90
CA ASP A 135 -8.23 -3.64 -2.54
C ASP A 135 -8.01 -4.84 -3.47
N TRP A 136 -7.76 -4.55 -4.74
CA TRP A 136 -7.61 -5.56 -5.78
C TRP A 136 -6.15 -5.97 -5.90
N LYS A 137 -5.90 -7.28 -5.86
CA LYS A 137 -4.57 -7.85 -6.01
C LYS A 137 -4.52 -8.73 -7.25
N THR A 138 -3.54 -8.49 -8.11
CA THR A 138 -3.31 -9.18 -9.37
C THR A 138 -2.37 -10.39 -9.25
N TYR A 139 -2.29 -10.96 -8.05
CA TYR A 139 -1.48 -12.14 -7.75
C TYR A 139 -2.29 -13.16 -6.93
N LEU A 140 -1.72 -14.35 -6.74
CA LEU A 140 -2.38 -15.42 -5.99
C LEU A 140 -2.51 -15.06 -4.51
N LYS A 141 -3.67 -15.37 -3.94
CA LYS A 141 -3.90 -15.27 -2.50
C LYS A 141 -2.75 -15.89 -1.69
N PRO A 142 -2.09 -15.11 -0.81
CA PRO A 142 -1.05 -15.62 0.06
C PRO A 142 -1.62 -16.67 1.03
N GLN A 143 -0.81 -17.70 1.30
CA GLN A 143 -1.19 -18.75 2.27
C GLN A 143 -1.18 -18.23 3.72
N ASN A 144 -0.31 -17.26 4.01
CA ASN A 144 -0.16 -16.71 5.36
C ASN A 144 -0.98 -15.43 5.54
N LYS A 145 -2.21 -15.56 6.04
CA LYS A 145 -3.08 -14.42 6.37
C LYS A 145 -2.41 -13.41 7.32
N LYS A 146 -1.64 -13.88 8.31
CA LYS A 146 -1.00 -13.01 9.30
C LYS A 146 0.03 -12.07 8.69
N LYS A 147 0.66 -12.45 7.58
CA LYS A 147 1.60 -11.57 6.87
C LYS A 147 0.89 -10.34 6.31
N LEU A 148 -0.30 -10.51 5.76
CA LEU A 148 -1.13 -9.40 5.27
C LEU A 148 -1.71 -8.60 6.44
N GLU A 149 -2.18 -9.26 7.50
CA GLU A 149 -2.71 -8.59 8.70
C GLU A 149 -1.71 -7.60 9.31
N ASN A 150 -0.44 -7.99 9.38
CA ASN A 150 0.63 -7.16 9.95
C ASN A 150 1.27 -6.20 8.95
N ASN A 151 0.92 -6.27 7.65
CA ASN A 151 1.47 -5.39 6.63
C ASN A 151 0.93 -3.97 6.81
N TRP A 152 1.77 -2.96 6.54
CA TRP A 152 1.35 -1.56 6.67
C TRP A 152 0.23 -1.15 5.73
N GLN A 153 -0.02 -1.85 4.62
CA GLN A 153 -1.19 -1.59 3.79
C GLN A 153 -2.47 -1.85 4.60
N THR A 154 -2.64 -3.04 5.17
CA THR A 154 -3.80 -3.37 6.01
C THR A 154 -3.90 -2.42 7.21
N LYS A 155 -2.79 -2.26 7.95
CA LYS A 155 -2.79 -1.44 9.19
C LYS A 155 -3.13 0.02 8.88
N LEU A 156 -2.44 0.63 7.90
CA LEU A 156 -2.59 2.04 7.56
C LEU A 156 -3.97 2.33 6.95
N TYR A 157 -4.47 1.46 6.08
CA TYR A 157 -5.77 1.65 5.43
C TYR A 157 -6.91 1.69 6.44
N LEU A 158 -6.96 0.71 7.35
CA LEU A 158 -7.94 0.63 8.43
C LEU A 158 -7.79 1.79 9.42
N TYR A 159 -6.55 2.13 9.78
CA TYR A 159 -6.24 3.23 10.70
C TYR A 159 -6.71 4.58 10.15
N LEU A 160 -6.34 4.93 8.91
CA LEU A 160 -6.75 6.21 8.32
C LEU A 160 -8.26 6.32 8.16
N LEU A 161 -8.96 5.24 7.82
CA LEU A 161 -10.41 5.31 7.71
C LEU A 161 -11.04 5.62 9.08
N ALA A 162 -10.53 5.02 10.16
CA ALA A 162 -11.00 5.30 11.52
C ALA A 162 -10.69 6.74 11.97
N GLU A 163 -9.50 7.25 11.65
CA GLU A 163 -9.05 8.59 12.07
C GLU A 163 -9.67 9.73 11.23
N THR A 164 -10.19 9.44 10.05
CA THR A 164 -10.68 10.45 9.09
C THR A 164 -12.18 10.33 8.78
N SER A 165 -12.92 9.55 9.57
CA SER A 165 -14.36 9.39 9.44
C SER A 165 -15.04 9.25 10.81
N ASP A 166 -16.38 9.25 10.80
CA ASP A 166 -17.18 9.06 12.02
C ASP A 166 -17.42 7.58 12.38
N TYR A 167 -16.83 6.63 11.64
CA TYR A 167 -16.98 5.20 11.90
C TYR A 167 -16.12 4.78 13.10
N PHE A 168 -16.72 4.00 14.01
CA PHE A 168 -15.94 3.30 15.03
C PHE A 168 -15.07 2.21 14.37
N PRO A 169 -13.89 1.89 14.93
CA PRO A 169 -13.05 0.81 14.44
C PRO A 169 -13.79 -0.52 14.21
N GLU A 170 -14.74 -0.88 15.06
CA GLU A 170 -15.56 -2.09 14.93
C GLU A 170 -16.48 -2.11 13.69
N GLN A 171 -16.69 -0.95 13.07
CA GLN A 171 -17.52 -0.79 11.86
C GLN A 171 -16.67 -0.84 10.59
N ILE A 172 -15.35 -0.89 10.71
CA ILE A 172 -14.41 -0.79 9.61
C ILE A 172 -13.83 -2.17 9.29
N SER A 173 -13.76 -2.48 8.01
CA SER A 173 -13.09 -3.69 7.53
C SER A 173 -12.34 -3.44 6.23
N MET A 174 -11.38 -4.31 5.94
CA MET A 174 -10.65 -4.32 4.67
C MET A 174 -10.71 -5.72 4.06
N THR A 175 -10.99 -5.81 2.77
CA THR A 175 -11.03 -7.06 2.01
C THR A 175 -10.10 -6.97 0.81
N TYR A 176 -9.08 -7.82 0.82
CA TYR A 176 -8.29 -8.07 -0.39
C TYR A 176 -9.04 -9.03 -1.30
N TRP A 177 -9.13 -8.68 -2.58
CA TRP A 177 -9.61 -9.54 -3.65
C TRP A 177 -8.46 -9.92 -4.58
N PHE A 178 -8.12 -11.19 -4.61
CA PHE A 178 -7.04 -11.78 -5.39
C PHE A 178 -7.58 -12.30 -6.72
N VAL A 179 -7.04 -11.78 -7.81
CA VAL A 179 -7.44 -12.05 -9.18
C VAL A 179 -6.20 -12.47 -9.95
N LYS A 180 -6.16 -13.72 -10.41
CA LYS A 180 -5.08 -14.19 -11.28
C LYS A 180 -5.59 -15.26 -12.22
N ILE A 181 -5.54 -14.99 -13.53
CA ILE A 181 -5.91 -15.97 -14.55
C ILE A 181 -4.96 -17.18 -14.47
N PRO A 182 -5.45 -18.44 -14.55
CA PRO A 182 -6.84 -18.87 -14.79
C PRO A 182 -7.60 -19.25 -13.50
N HIS A 183 -7.18 -18.75 -12.35
CA HIS A 183 -7.80 -19.07 -11.05
C HIS A 183 -9.04 -18.21 -10.80
N GLU A 184 -10.04 -18.80 -10.16
CA GLU A 184 -11.20 -18.07 -9.65
C GLU A 184 -10.78 -16.99 -8.65
N PRO A 185 -11.47 -15.83 -8.62
CA PRO A 185 -11.20 -14.79 -7.65
C PRO A 185 -11.34 -15.31 -6.21
N GLN A 186 -10.42 -14.91 -5.35
CA GLN A 186 -10.43 -15.28 -3.94
C GLN A 186 -10.36 -14.02 -3.09
N PHE A 187 -10.84 -14.10 -1.85
CA PHE A 187 -10.76 -12.94 -0.94
C PHE A 187 -10.19 -13.29 0.43
N LEU A 188 -9.71 -12.26 1.12
CA LEU A 188 -9.35 -12.28 2.54
C LEU A 188 -9.85 -11.00 3.20
N ARG A 189 -10.73 -11.16 4.19
CA ARG A 189 -11.26 -10.07 5.01
C ARG A 189 -10.54 -9.93 6.35
N PHE A 190 -10.35 -8.68 6.75
CA PHE A 190 -9.75 -8.23 7.99
C PHE A 190 -10.73 -7.27 8.67
N GLU A 191 -11.23 -7.69 9.83
CA GLU A 191 -12.06 -6.83 10.68
C GLU A 191 -11.16 -5.93 11.53
N TYR A 192 -11.64 -4.73 11.82
CA TYR A 192 -10.95 -3.81 12.71
C TYR A 192 -11.68 -3.66 14.04
N ASN A 193 -10.98 -3.15 15.04
CA ASN A 193 -11.51 -2.90 16.38
C ASN A 193 -10.60 -1.96 17.15
N GLN A 194 -11.06 -1.50 18.30
CA GLN A 194 -10.32 -0.56 19.15
C GLN A 194 -8.95 -1.08 19.62
N GLN A 195 -8.80 -2.39 19.84
CA GLN A 195 -7.52 -2.96 20.25
C GLN A 195 -6.48 -2.86 19.12
N LEU A 196 -6.87 -3.25 17.90
CA LEU A 196 -6.02 -3.12 16.72
C LEU A 196 -5.71 -1.65 16.42
N HIS A 197 -6.69 -0.76 16.58
CA HIS A 197 -6.49 0.69 16.43
C HIS A 197 -5.43 1.24 17.37
N HIS A 198 -5.53 0.91 18.66
CA HIS A 198 -4.53 1.33 19.64
C HIS A 198 -3.14 0.75 19.34
N GLN A 199 -3.06 -0.53 18.94
CA GLN A 199 -1.80 -1.15 18.56
C GLN A 199 -1.17 -0.46 17.34
N THR A 200 -1.94 -0.24 16.27
CA THR A 200 -1.46 0.46 15.07
C THR A 200 -0.99 1.88 15.40
N THR A 201 -1.70 2.58 16.29
CA THR A 201 -1.29 3.92 16.76
C THR A 201 0.11 3.88 17.38
N LEU A 202 0.35 2.96 18.31
CA LEU A 202 1.65 2.82 18.99
C LEU A 202 2.76 2.40 18.02
N GLU A 203 2.50 1.44 17.13
CA GLU A 203 3.46 1.00 16.13
C GLU A 203 3.85 2.15 15.19
N LEU A 204 2.87 2.94 14.75
CA LEU A 204 3.07 4.07 13.86
C LEU A 204 3.88 5.17 14.55
N GLU A 205 3.52 5.53 15.79
CA GLU A 205 4.25 6.55 16.56
C GLU A 205 5.70 6.16 16.80
N ASN A 206 5.98 4.90 17.12
CA ASN A 206 7.34 4.41 17.27
C ASN A 206 8.10 4.48 15.93
N LEU A 207 7.48 4.08 14.82
CA LEU A 207 8.11 4.09 13.51
C LEU A 207 8.42 5.52 13.01
N LEU A 208 7.52 6.46 13.27
CA LEU A 208 7.73 7.88 12.95
C LEU A 208 8.81 8.50 13.85
N SER A 209 8.82 8.17 15.14
CA SER A 209 9.88 8.63 16.04
C SER A 209 11.26 8.08 15.66
N ASP A 210 11.34 6.82 15.21
CA ASP A 210 12.55 6.24 14.64
C ASP A 210 13.00 7.06 13.41
N LEU A 211 12.07 7.37 12.50
CA LEU A 211 12.37 8.15 11.30
C LEU A 211 12.86 9.56 11.60
N ASP A 212 12.24 10.27 12.55
CA ASP A 212 12.69 11.59 13.00
C ASP A 212 14.15 11.55 13.48
N ASN A 213 14.50 10.53 14.30
CA ASN A 213 15.87 10.35 14.79
C ASN A 213 16.84 10.04 13.64
N TYR A 214 16.47 9.16 12.73
CA TYR A 214 17.32 8.79 11.59
C TYR A 214 17.56 9.99 10.66
N LEU A 215 16.51 10.77 10.37
CA LEU A 215 16.64 12.00 9.57
C LEU A 215 17.53 13.03 10.28
N LEU A 216 17.41 13.18 11.59
CA LEU A 216 18.25 14.10 12.36
C LEU A 216 19.73 13.69 12.29
N ASP A 217 20.04 12.41 12.55
CA ASP A 217 21.40 11.88 12.49
C ASP A 217 21.98 11.98 11.07
N TYR A 218 21.18 11.68 10.04
CA TYR A 218 21.57 11.80 8.64
C TYR A 218 21.90 13.24 8.27
N HIS A 219 21.04 14.21 8.61
CA HIS A 219 21.25 15.61 8.24
C HIS A 219 22.34 16.31 9.06
N GLN A 220 22.51 15.99 10.34
CA GLN A 220 23.46 16.69 11.21
C GLN A 220 24.84 16.03 11.24
N SER A 221 24.88 14.70 11.14
CA SER A 221 26.09 13.92 11.35
C SER A 221 26.49 13.08 10.13
N ASN A 222 25.71 13.12 9.04
CA ASN A 222 25.93 12.30 7.85
C ASN A 222 26.07 10.81 8.18
N LEU A 223 25.23 10.35 9.12
CA LEU A 223 25.13 8.95 9.51
C LEU A 223 24.00 8.29 8.72
N ASP A 224 24.31 7.18 8.06
CA ASP A 224 23.30 6.38 7.37
C ASP A 224 22.30 5.76 8.35
N PHE A 225 21.10 5.49 7.86
CA PHE A 225 20.03 4.86 8.60
C PHE A 225 20.50 3.49 9.10
N PRO A 226 20.21 3.11 10.36
CA PRO A 226 20.73 1.90 10.94
C PRO A 226 20.01 0.65 10.43
N HIS A 227 20.73 -0.46 10.32
CA HIS A 227 20.13 -1.77 10.08
C HIS A 227 19.33 -2.25 11.31
N ARG A 228 18.21 -2.94 11.06
CA ARG A 228 17.46 -3.63 12.13
C ARG A 228 18.32 -4.75 12.71
N LYS A 229 18.15 -5.06 14.01
CA LYS A 229 18.93 -6.11 14.71
C LYS A 229 18.83 -7.49 14.04
N THR A 230 17.71 -7.77 13.38
CA THR A 230 17.43 -9.04 12.69
C THR A 230 17.64 -8.94 11.18
N CYS A 231 18.45 -7.97 10.71
CA CYS A 231 18.64 -7.73 9.29
C CYS A 231 19.25 -8.94 8.56
N GLU A 232 20.19 -9.65 9.19
CA GLU A 232 20.86 -10.82 8.59
C GLU A 232 19.86 -11.95 8.25
N ASP A 233 18.90 -12.21 9.14
CA ASP A 233 17.97 -13.34 8.97
C ASP A 233 16.72 -12.99 8.17
N ASN A 234 16.28 -11.72 8.23
CA ASN A 234 14.92 -11.34 7.82
C ASN A 234 14.87 -10.19 6.79
N CYS A 235 16.00 -9.59 6.42
CA CYS A 235 16.04 -8.53 5.43
C CYS A 235 16.42 -9.10 4.06
N PRO A 236 15.53 -9.08 3.07
CA PRO A 236 15.86 -9.53 1.72
C PRO A 236 16.90 -8.63 1.03
N TYR A 237 17.12 -7.42 1.52
CA TYR A 237 18.15 -6.49 1.02
C TYR A 237 19.51 -6.69 1.70
N TYR A 238 19.67 -7.62 2.65
CA TYR A 238 20.91 -7.77 3.43
C TYR A 238 22.16 -7.87 2.54
N GLN A 239 22.12 -8.72 1.51
CA GLN A 239 23.27 -8.92 0.61
C GLN A 239 23.67 -7.65 -0.16
N LEU A 240 22.74 -6.73 -0.43
CA LEU A 240 23.04 -5.46 -1.11
C LEU A 240 23.94 -4.55 -0.27
N PHE A 241 23.94 -4.71 1.05
CA PHE A 241 24.72 -3.87 1.97
C PHE A 241 25.97 -4.56 2.52
N PHE A 242 26.01 -5.90 2.54
CA PHE A 242 27.05 -6.67 3.24
C PHE A 242 27.83 -7.67 2.36
N SER A 243 27.58 -7.73 1.05
CA SER A 243 28.40 -8.57 0.16
C SER A 243 29.60 -7.80 -0.40
N ASP A 244 30.81 -8.35 -0.18
CA ASP A 244 32.06 -7.86 -0.79
C ASP A 244 32.20 -8.24 -2.29
N ILE A 245 31.13 -8.75 -2.92
CA ILE A 245 31.18 -9.34 -4.26
C ILE A 245 30.31 -8.51 -5.21
N ILE A 246 30.97 -7.68 -6.02
CA ILE A 246 30.39 -7.16 -7.27
C ILE A 246 30.25 -8.35 -8.23
N ASN A 247 29.13 -9.07 -8.16
CA ASN A 247 28.70 -9.97 -9.21
C ASN A 247 27.53 -9.32 -9.95
N LEU A 248 27.85 -8.73 -11.11
CA LEU A 248 26.92 -8.08 -12.04
C LEU A 248 25.92 -9.05 -12.71
N ASN A 249 25.69 -10.25 -12.16
CA ASN A 249 24.86 -11.30 -12.76
C ASN A 249 23.62 -11.69 -11.91
N GLU A 250 23.37 -11.07 -10.75
CA GLU A 250 22.17 -11.32 -9.93
C GLU A 250 21.05 -10.29 -10.19
N THR A 251 20.79 -10.01 -11.47
CA THR A 251 19.71 -9.12 -11.91
C THR A 251 18.32 -9.75 -11.77
N GLU A 252 18.21 -11.08 -11.68
CA GLU A 252 16.91 -11.77 -11.63
C GLU A 252 16.27 -11.73 -10.22
N GLU A 253 17.02 -12.02 -9.15
CA GLU A 253 16.47 -12.04 -7.78
C GLU A 253 16.16 -10.64 -7.24
N ASN A 254 16.98 -9.63 -7.58
CA ASN A 254 16.73 -8.25 -7.17
C ASN A 254 15.48 -7.66 -7.85
N SER A 255 15.14 -8.09 -9.08
CA SER A 255 13.94 -7.58 -9.76
C SER A 255 12.63 -7.95 -9.06
N ASN A 256 12.58 -9.15 -8.44
CA ASN A 256 11.46 -9.59 -7.61
C ASN A 256 11.37 -8.86 -6.27
N LEU A 257 12.42 -8.13 -5.89
CA LEU A 257 12.49 -7.46 -4.60
C LEU A 257 12.08 -5.99 -4.69
N PHE A 258 12.24 -5.38 -5.86
CA PHE A 258 11.68 -4.07 -6.21
C PHE A 258 10.18 -4.14 -6.54
N SER A 259 9.69 -5.27 -7.06
CA SER A 259 8.24 -5.48 -7.26
C SER A 259 7.42 -5.50 -5.97
N ILE A 260 8.06 -5.76 -4.82
CA ILE A 260 7.42 -5.68 -3.48
C ILE A 260 7.19 -4.23 -3.03
N ILE A 261 7.95 -3.27 -3.59
CA ILE A 261 7.86 -1.85 -3.25
C ILE A 261 6.91 -1.11 -4.20
N ASP A 262 6.80 -1.55 -5.47
CA ASP A 262 6.18 -0.79 -6.55
C ASP A 262 4.76 -1.22 -6.94
N GLU A 263 4.07 -2.06 -6.17
CA GLU A 263 2.70 -2.45 -6.53
C GLU A 263 1.63 -1.35 -6.35
N ILE A 264 2.00 -0.15 -5.90
CA ILE A 264 1.21 1.06 -6.15
C ILE A 264 2.19 2.22 -6.35
N GLU A 265 2.54 2.53 -7.61
CA GLU A 265 2.79 3.92 -7.99
C GLU A 265 1.52 4.69 -7.63
N GLU A 266 1.47 5.23 -6.41
CA GLU A 266 0.41 6.16 -6.01
C GLU A 266 0.52 7.35 -6.95
N VAL A 267 -0.44 7.44 -7.87
CA VAL A 267 -0.57 8.54 -8.83
C VAL A 267 -0.45 9.83 -8.04
N SER A 268 0.69 10.49 -8.20
CA SER A 268 0.96 11.76 -7.55
C SER A 268 -0.02 12.78 -8.14
N ILE A 269 -0.97 13.25 -7.35
CA ILE A 269 -1.82 14.40 -7.69
C ILE A 269 -1.03 15.68 -7.41
#